data_AF-A0A329ZI47-F1
#
_entry.id   AF-A0A329ZI47-F1
#
_cell.length_a   1.000
_cell.length_b   1.000
_cell.length_c   1.000
_cell.angle_alpha   90.00
_cell.angle_beta   90.00
_cell.angle_gamma   90.00
#
_symmetry.space_group_name_H-M   'P 1'
#
loop_
_entity.id
_entity.type
_entity.pdbx_description
1 polymer ?
#
loop_
_entity_poly.entity_id
_entity_poly.type
_entity_poly.pdbx_seq_one_letter_code
_entity_poly.pdbx_strand_id
1 'polypeptide(L)'
;MSNDDILATLKKHLPEVEEESQVNLTKTQIHNFGENMKGINEFIGAAQTLVVNLNKIRNLAEKIQWIDDLLKQEENTSTIQILNTERQTHIANIKYMLENSKFMGVGLFDTELSCVINGKRFSLNIENPLHFIDDNMLEYCILKNDELNDLLLKVSQRLNGDDDNSSAVKEFDDLPSDILSDKLF
;
A
#
# COMPACT_ATOMS: atom_id res chain seq x y z
N MET A 1 65.22 26.80 22.03
CA MET A 1 63.83 26.86 21.52
C MET A 1 63.26 25.48 21.71
N SER A 2 62.32 25.32 22.65
CA SER A 2 61.72 24.02 22.94
C SER A 2 60.68 23.69 21.87
N ASN A 3 60.42 22.40 21.60
CA ASN A 3 59.33 21.98 20.70
C ASN A 3 57.96 22.56 21.13
N ASP A 4 57.81 22.87 22.41
CA ASP A 4 56.63 23.50 22.99
C ASP A 4 56.43 24.95 22.52
N ASP A 5 57.53 25.69 22.29
CA ASP A 5 57.47 27.07 21.80
C ASP A 5 57.05 27.12 20.33
N ILE A 6 57.43 26.09 19.55
CA ILE A 6 57.06 25.96 18.13
C ILE A 6 55.57 25.59 18.02
N LEU A 7 55.08 24.66 18.86
CA LEU A 7 53.66 24.30 18.96
C LEU A 7 52.77 25.46 19.39
N ALA A 8 53.22 26.26 20.37
CA ALA A 8 52.49 27.44 20.83
C ALA A 8 52.40 28.54 19.76
N THR A 9 53.44 28.68 18.94
CA THR A 9 53.49 29.69 17.87
C THR A 9 52.59 29.29 16.69
N LEU A 10 52.53 27.99 16.36
CA LEU A 10 51.65 27.46 15.31
C LEU A 10 50.17 27.56 15.70
N LYS A 11 49.81 27.27 16.97
CA LYS A 11 48.42 27.42 17.45
C LYS A 11 47.88 28.86 17.40
N LYS A 12 48.75 29.87 17.41
CA LYS A 12 48.35 31.30 17.46
C LYS A 12 48.05 31.90 16.07
N HIS A 13 48.44 31.23 14.98
CA HIS A 13 48.34 31.75 13.61
C HIS A 13 47.48 30.90 12.66
N LEU A 14 46.90 29.80 13.13
CA LEU A 14 45.78 29.19 12.40
C LEU A 14 44.50 29.94 12.78
N PRO A 15 43.71 30.46 11.81
CA PRO A 15 42.33 30.81 12.10
C PRO A 15 41.66 29.58 12.68
N GLU A 16 40.85 29.75 13.72
CA GLU A 16 40.05 28.70 14.36
C GLU A 16 39.46 27.80 13.28
N VAL A 17 40.09 26.65 13.04
CA VAL A 17 39.41 25.50 12.48
C VAL A 17 38.53 25.10 13.64
N GLU A 18 37.28 25.57 13.60
CA GLU A 18 36.21 25.05 14.45
C GLU A 18 36.36 23.54 14.40
N GLU A 19 36.87 23.00 15.51
CA GLU A 19 36.99 21.58 15.73
C GLU A 19 35.63 21.01 15.39
N GLU A 20 35.63 20.07 14.44
CA GLU A 20 34.48 19.25 14.09
C GLU A 20 33.79 18.91 15.39
N SER A 21 32.69 19.63 15.63
CA SER A 21 31.85 19.36 16.77
C SER A 21 31.40 17.96 16.50
N GLN A 22 32.01 17.01 17.23
CA GLN A 22 31.46 15.69 17.44
C GLN A 22 30.01 15.96 17.78
N VAL A 23 29.14 15.79 16.78
CA VAL A 23 27.72 15.75 16.98
C VAL A 23 27.54 14.46 17.75
N ASN A 24 27.74 14.57 19.06
CA ASN A 24 27.11 13.70 20.02
C ASN A 24 25.63 13.85 19.69
N LEU A 25 25.14 12.98 18.81
CA LEU A 25 23.73 12.70 18.58
C LEU A 25 23.23 12.11 19.90
N THR A 26 23.11 12.98 20.91
CA THR A 26 22.53 12.69 22.21
C THR A 26 21.07 12.40 21.96
N LYS A 27 20.75 11.15 21.60
CA LYS A 27 19.49 10.46 21.87
C LYS A 27 18.23 11.33 21.75
N THR A 28 18.22 12.19 20.74
CA THR A 28 17.11 13.06 20.38
C THR A 28 16.72 12.65 18.97
N GLN A 29 16.42 11.35 18.82
CA GLN A 29 15.42 10.94 17.87
C GLN A 29 14.11 11.57 18.38
N ILE A 30 13.89 12.85 18.06
CA ILE A 30 12.53 13.35 17.92
C ILE A 30 11.98 12.58 16.74
N HIS A 31 11.46 11.42 17.08
CA HIS A 31 10.85 10.48 16.18
C HIS A 31 9.66 11.25 15.57
N ASN A 32 9.61 11.35 14.24
CA ASN A 32 8.52 11.97 13.48
C ASN A 32 7.22 11.13 13.62
N PHE A 33 6.75 10.93 14.85
CA PHE A 33 5.52 10.21 15.17
C PHE A 33 4.29 10.96 14.63
N GLY A 34 4.35 12.28 14.49
CA GLY A 34 3.17 13.08 14.13
C GLY A 34 2.70 12.88 12.69
N GLU A 35 3.58 13.03 11.71
CA GLU A 35 3.18 13.04 10.29
C GLU A 35 3.27 11.65 9.65
N ASN A 36 4.35 10.90 9.91
CA ASN A 36 4.54 9.58 9.33
C ASN A 36 3.57 8.56 9.93
N MET A 37 3.35 8.56 11.26
CA MET A 37 2.37 7.62 11.84
C MET A 37 0.93 8.01 11.54
N LYS A 38 0.63 9.30 11.34
CA LYS A 38 -0.69 9.71 10.87
C LYS A 38 -0.96 9.12 9.48
N GLY A 39 -0.05 9.29 8.52
CA GLY A 39 -0.19 8.71 7.19
C GLY A 39 -0.27 7.18 7.20
N ILE A 40 0.47 6.53 8.09
CA ILE A 40 0.40 5.07 8.26
C ILE A 40 -0.95 4.63 8.85
N ASN A 41 -1.45 5.33 9.86
CA ASN A 41 -2.76 5.04 10.45
C ASN A 41 -3.91 5.29 9.46
N GLU A 42 -3.79 6.33 8.63
CA GLU A 42 -4.72 6.61 7.53
C GLU A 42 -4.69 5.48 6.49
N PHE A 43 -3.49 5.03 6.11
CA PHE A 43 -3.33 3.88 5.20
C PHE A 43 -3.94 2.61 5.77
N ILE A 44 -3.65 2.27 7.04
CA ILE A 44 -4.21 1.09 7.72
C ILE A 44 -5.73 1.20 7.78
N GLY A 45 -6.27 2.37 8.15
CA GLY A 45 -7.71 2.61 8.20
C GLY A 45 -8.40 2.49 6.84
N ALA A 46 -7.78 3.01 5.78
CA ALA A 46 -8.26 2.87 4.41
C ALA A 46 -8.24 1.40 3.96
N ALA A 47 -7.13 0.70 4.18
CA ALA A 47 -6.98 -0.71 3.84
C ALA A 47 -7.98 -1.60 4.61
N GLN A 48 -8.18 -1.37 5.91
CA GLN A 48 -9.20 -2.09 6.70
C GLN A 48 -10.62 -1.82 6.20
N THR A 49 -10.92 -0.56 5.86
CA THR A 49 -12.22 -0.20 5.26
C THR A 49 -12.43 -0.91 3.93
N LEU A 50 -11.38 -1.05 3.13
CA LEU A 50 -11.38 -1.79 1.87
C LEU A 50 -11.60 -3.29 2.11
N VAL A 51 -10.93 -3.93 3.07
CA VAL A 51 -11.18 -5.34 3.49
C VAL A 51 -12.65 -5.56 3.83
N VAL A 52 -13.24 -4.68 4.64
CA VAL A 52 -14.65 -4.82 5.05
C VAL A 52 -15.59 -4.73 3.84
N ASN A 53 -15.36 -3.80 2.92
CA ASN A 53 -16.21 -3.66 1.74
C ASN A 53 -15.99 -4.81 0.74
N LEU A 54 -14.75 -5.23 0.53
CA LEU A 54 -14.42 -6.34 -0.36
C LEU A 54 -15.02 -7.66 0.14
N ASN A 55 -15.04 -7.91 1.45
CA ASN A 55 -15.72 -9.08 2.03
C ASN A 55 -17.25 -9.04 1.80
N LYS A 56 -17.87 -7.86 1.88
CA LYS A 56 -19.30 -7.74 1.57
C LYS A 56 -19.58 -8.02 0.09
N ILE A 57 -18.73 -7.50 -0.80
CA ILE A 57 -18.82 -7.77 -2.24
C ILE A 57 -18.60 -9.26 -2.52
N ARG A 58 -17.61 -9.90 -1.88
CA ARG A 58 -17.36 -11.34 -1.96
C ARG A 58 -18.62 -12.16 -1.62
N ASN A 59 -19.30 -11.82 -0.53
CA ASN A 59 -20.54 -12.52 -0.13
C ASN A 59 -21.66 -12.37 -1.17
N LEU A 60 -21.73 -11.23 -1.87
CA LEU A 60 -22.67 -11.04 -2.98
C LEU A 60 -22.22 -11.79 -4.24
N ALA A 61 -20.91 -11.86 -4.51
CA ALA A 61 -20.35 -12.63 -5.61
C ALA A 61 -20.62 -14.12 -5.47
N GLU A 62 -20.52 -14.67 -4.25
CA GLU A 62 -20.86 -16.07 -3.95
C GLU A 62 -22.34 -16.37 -4.25
N LYS A 63 -23.24 -15.46 -3.89
CA LYS A 63 -24.68 -15.59 -4.23
C LYS A 63 -24.92 -15.53 -5.73
N ILE A 64 -24.23 -14.63 -6.45
CA ILE A 64 -24.32 -14.54 -7.90
C ILE A 64 -23.85 -15.86 -8.54
N GLN A 65 -22.72 -16.40 -8.10
CA GLN A 65 -22.22 -17.68 -8.61
C GLN A 65 -23.21 -18.83 -8.35
N TRP A 66 -23.80 -18.88 -7.16
CA TRP A 66 -24.85 -19.86 -6.84
C TRP A 66 -26.07 -19.72 -7.76
N ILE A 67 -26.52 -18.50 -8.04
CA ILE A 67 -27.62 -18.25 -9.00
C ILE A 67 -27.20 -18.69 -10.41
N ASP A 68 -25.98 -18.39 -10.84
CA ASP A 68 -25.48 -18.76 -12.17
C ASP A 68 -25.40 -20.28 -12.35
N ASP A 69 -25.06 -21.03 -11.30
CA ASP A 69 -25.07 -22.49 -11.32
C ASP A 69 -26.48 -23.08 -11.34
N LEU A 70 -27.44 -22.46 -10.65
CA LEU A 70 -28.86 -22.84 -10.74
C LEU A 70 -29.45 -22.56 -12.13
N LEU A 71 -29.12 -21.41 -12.72
CA LEU A 71 -29.60 -21.03 -14.05
C LEU A 71 -29.17 -22.03 -15.14
N LYS A 72 -28.04 -22.73 -14.96
CA LYS A 72 -27.58 -23.79 -15.89
C LYS A 72 -28.44 -25.06 -15.83
N GLN A 73 -29.15 -25.29 -14.72
CA GLN A 73 -29.91 -26.51 -14.45
C GLN A 73 -31.43 -26.31 -14.57
N GLU A 74 -31.89 -25.05 -14.56
CA GLU A 74 -33.31 -24.71 -14.55
C GLU A 74 -33.86 -24.61 -15.98
N GLU A 75 -35.01 -25.24 -16.22
CA GLU A 75 -35.73 -25.18 -17.51
C GLU A 75 -37.00 -24.31 -17.41
N ASN A 76 -37.48 -24.03 -16.20
CA ASN A 76 -38.69 -23.25 -16.00
C ASN A 76 -38.47 -21.76 -16.28
N THR A 77 -39.15 -21.22 -17.29
CA THR A 77 -39.04 -19.82 -17.70
C THR A 77 -39.40 -18.82 -16.59
N SER A 78 -40.40 -19.12 -15.75
CA SER A 78 -40.78 -18.25 -14.63
C SER A 78 -39.68 -18.20 -13.57
N THR A 79 -39.09 -19.35 -13.24
CA THR A 79 -37.99 -19.43 -12.26
C THR A 79 -36.75 -18.71 -12.77
N ILE A 80 -36.39 -18.91 -14.05
CA ILE A 80 -35.28 -18.22 -14.71
C ILE A 80 -35.44 -16.70 -14.64
N GLN A 81 -36.64 -16.17 -14.85
CA GLN A 81 -36.90 -14.73 -14.75
C GLN A 81 -36.70 -14.18 -13.33
N ILE A 82 -37.14 -14.93 -12.32
CA ILE A 82 -36.95 -14.56 -10.91
C ILE A 82 -35.46 -14.55 -10.55
N LEU A 83 -34.74 -15.62 -10.91
CA LEU A 83 -33.30 -15.76 -10.67
C LEU A 83 -32.49 -14.65 -11.34
N ASN A 84 -32.80 -14.30 -12.59
CA ASN A 84 -32.15 -13.19 -13.28
C ASN A 84 -32.41 -11.84 -12.60
N THR A 85 -33.62 -11.62 -12.08
CA THR A 85 -33.96 -10.40 -11.33
C THR A 85 -33.18 -10.31 -10.02
N GLU A 86 -33.05 -11.44 -9.31
CA GLU A 86 -32.27 -11.52 -8.08
C GLU A 86 -30.77 -11.31 -8.35
N ARG A 87 -30.22 -11.94 -9.40
CA ARG A 87 -28.86 -11.72 -9.88
C ARG A 87 -28.59 -10.24 -10.14
N GLN A 88 -29.48 -9.58 -10.89
CA GLN A 88 -29.34 -8.16 -11.20
C GLN A 88 -29.42 -7.27 -9.95
N THR A 89 -30.23 -7.66 -8.96
CA THR A 89 -30.32 -6.97 -7.67
C THR A 89 -28.99 -7.06 -6.91
N HIS A 90 -28.34 -8.22 -6.90
CA HIS A 90 -27.02 -8.37 -6.29
C HIS A 90 -25.94 -7.54 -7.00
N ILE A 91 -25.96 -7.50 -8.34
CA ILE A 91 -25.05 -6.65 -9.12
C ILE A 91 -25.26 -5.16 -8.80
N ALA A 92 -26.52 -4.72 -8.71
CA ALA A 92 -26.85 -3.35 -8.33
C ALA A 92 -26.36 -3.01 -6.91
N ASN A 93 -26.47 -3.95 -5.97
CA ASN A 93 -25.96 -3.79 -4.62
C ASN A 93 -24.42 -3.68 -4.58
N ILE A 94 -23.71 -4.47 -5.39
CA ILE A 94 -22.24 -4.36 -5.53
C ILE A 94 -21.89 -2.97 -6.07
N LYS A 95 -22.57 -2.51 -7.12
CA LYS A 95 -22.34 -1.16 -7.68
C LYS A 95 -22.54 -0.07 -6.63
N TYR A 96 -23.62 -0.15 -5.86
CA TYR A 96 -23.86 0.77 -4.75
C TYR A 96 -22.74 0.73 -3.70
N MET A 97 -22.23 -0.46 -3.35
CA MET A 97 -21.12 -0.59 -2.41
C MET A 97 -19.83 0.05 -2.95
N LEU A 98 -19.52 -0.12 -4.23
CA LEU A 98 -18.34 0.47 -4.86
C LEU A 98 -18.39 2.01 -4.82
N GLU A 99 -19.53 2.59 -5.19
CA GLU A 99 -19.73 4.05 -5.21
C GLU A 99 -19.66 4.68 -3.81
N ASN A 100 -20.03 3.92 -2.77
CA ASN A 100 -20.07 4.40 -1.38
C ASN A 100 -18.87 3.95 -0.54
N SER A 101 -17.98 3.12 -1.09
CA SER A 101 -16.77 2.69 -0.40
C SER A 101 -15.74 3.81 -0.42
N LYS A 102 -15.74 4.61 0.64
CA LYS A 102 -14.88 5.78 0.80
C LYS A 102 -14.20 5.80 2.16
N PHE A 103 -12.97 6.30 2.20
CA PHE A 103 -12.26 6.63 3.42
C PHE A 103 -11.80 8.08 3.34
N MET A 104 -12.13 8.89 4.35
CA MET A 104 -11.85 10.34 4.37
C MET A 104 -12.31 11.08 3.09
N GLY A 105 -13.43 10.64 2.51
CA GLY A 105 -14.01 11.23 1.29
C GLY A 105 -13.42 10.74 -0.02
N VAL A 106 -12.34 9.95 0.02
CA VAL A 106 -11.68 9.37 -1.17
C VAL A 106 -12.22 7.97 -1.44
N GLY A 107 -12.49 7.64 -2.71
CA GLY A 107 -12.89 6.29 -3.13
C GLY A 107 -11.78 5.27 -2.87
N LEU A 108 -12.16 4.03 -2.53
CA LEU A 108 -11.19 2.98 -2.19
C LEU A 108 -10.90 2.00 -3.34
N PHE A 109 -11.81 1.90 -4.31
CA PHE A 109 -11.64 1.08 -5.51
C PHE A 109 -11.05 1.94 -6.65
N ASP A 110 -10.34 1.28 -7.57
CA ASP A 110 -9.62 1.92 -8.68
C ASP A 110 -8.68 3.05 -8.23
N THR A 111 -8.13 2.92 -7.02
CA THR A 111 -7.31 3.94 -6.35
C THR A 111 -6.07 3.28 -5.76
N GLU A 112 -4.89 3.82 -6.08
CA GLU A 112 -3.64 3.38 -5.46
C GLU A 112 -3.52 3.98 -4.05
N LEU A 113 -3.61 3.12 -3.04
CA LEU A 113 -3.30 3.46 -1.65
C LEU A 113 -1.83 3.14 -1.39
N SER A 114 -1.09 4.05 -0.75
CA SER A 114 0.31 3.78 -0.40
C SER A 114 0.74 4.44 0.90
N CYS A 115 1.76 3.86 1.54
CA CYS A 115 2.46 4.45 2.67
C CYS A 115 3.95 4.08 2.66
N VAL A 116 4.76 4.82 3.41
CA VAL A 116 6.19 4.53 3.60
C VAL A 116 6.48 4.30 5.08
N ILE A 117 7.05 3.14 5.40
CA ILE A 117 7.39 2.74 6.77
C ILE A 117 8.87 2.36 6.81
N ASN A 118 9.67 3.10 7.58
CA ASN A 118 11.12 2.88 7.72
C ASN A 118 11.83 2.71 6.36
N GLY A 119 11.56 3.63 5.43
CA GLY A 119 12.15 3.65 4.08
C GLY A 119 11.54 2.67 3.06
N LYS A 120 10.65 1.78 3.47
CA LYS A 120 9.98 0.81 2.58
C LYS A 120 8.59 1.31 2.18
N ARG A 121 8.32 1.34 0.88
CA ARG A 121 6.99 1.67 0.34
C ARG A 121 6.10 0.43 0.32
N PHE A 122 4.88 0.60 0.80
CA PHE A 122 3.78 -0.34 0.66
C PHE A 122 2.73 0.31 -0.23
N SER A 123 2.22 -0.40 -1.21
CA SER A 123 1.19 0.09 -2.13
C SER A 123 0.18 -0.99 -2.43
N LEU A 124 -1.05 -0.59 -2.67
CA LEU A 124 -2.19 -1.44 -2.97
C LEU A 124 -3.07 -0.74 -3.99
N ASN A 125 -3.55 -1.49 -4.97
CA ASN A 125 -4.64 -1.05 -5.83
C ASN A 125 -5.62 -2.21 -5.98
N ILE A 126 -6.89 -1.96 -5.66
CA ILE A 126 -7.98 -2.89 -5.90
C ILE A 126 -8.88 -2.32 -6.97
N GLU A 127 -8.88 -2.99 -8.11
CA GLU A 127 -9.74 -2.66 -9.24
C GLU A 127 -11.20 -2.96 -8.92
N ASN A 128 -12.10 -2.32 -9.66
CA ASN A 128 -13.52 -2.62 -9.62
C ASN A 128 -13.80 -4.12 -9.90
N PRO A 129 -14.34 -4.88 -8.93
CA PRO A 129 -14.64 -6.30 -9.09
C PRO A 129 -15.67 -6.61 -10.18
N LEU A 130 -16.51 -5.62 -10.57
CA LEU A 130 -17.50 -5.79 -11.63
C LEU A 130 -16.86 -6.00 -13.00
N HIS A 131 -15.57 -5.69 -13.19
CA HIS A 131 -14.84 -6.04 -14.42
C HIS A 131 -14.73 -7.56 -14.61
N PHE A 132 -14.87 -8.35 -13.54
CA PHE A 132 -14.71 -9.80 -13.54
C PHE A 132 -16.04 -10.54 -13.44
N ILE A 133 -17.15 -9.87 -13.75
CA ILE A 133 -18.51 -10.42 -13.58
C ILE A 133 -18.78 -11.67 -14.44
N ASP A 134 -18.21 -11.71 -15.65
CA ASP A 134 -18.40 -12.82 -16.60
C ASP A 134 -17.32 -13.91 -16.46
N ASP A 135 -16.22 -13.60 -15.75
CA ASP A 135 -15.12 -14.52 -15.48
C ASP A 135 -15.34 -15.21 -14.12
N ASN A 136 -14.62 -14.77 -13.08
CA ASN A 136 -14.73 -15.29 -11.74
C ASN A 136 -14.52 -14.19 -10.69
N MET A 137 -15.50 -13.29 -10.58
CA MET A 137 -15.52 -12.20 -9.59
C MET A 137 -15.32 -12.71 -8.15
N LEU A 138 -15.83 -13.90 -7.82
CA LEU A 138 -15.66 -14.48 -6.48
C LEU A 138 -14.18 -14.78 -6.20
N GLU A 139 -13.52 -15.49 -7.12
CA GLU A 139 -12.09 -15.82 -6.99
C GLU A 139 -11.23 -14.56 -6.91
N TYR A 140 -11.51 -13.56 -7.74
CA TYR A 140 -10.86 -12.25 -7.65
C TYR A 140 -10.99 -11.65 -6.25
N CYS A 141 -12.21 -11.62 -5.68
CA CYS A 141 -12.44 -11.06 -4.36
C CYS A 141 -11.75 -11.85 -3.24
N ILE A 142 -11.58 -13.17 -3.38
CA ILE A 142 -10.85 -14.00 -2.43
C ILE A 142 -9.36 -13.66 -2.49
N LEU A 143 -8.76 -13.71 -3.68
CA LEU A 143 -7.34 -13.43 -3.88
C LEU A 143 -6.96 -12.04 -3.38
N LYS A 144 -7.78 -11.02 -3.68
CA LYS A 144 -7.54 -9.64 -3.24
C LYS A 144 -7.74 -9.45 -1.74
N ASN A 145 -8.66 -10.16 -1.10
CA ASN A 145 -8.76 -10.13 0.37
C ASN A 145 -7.51 -10.73 1.02
N ASP A 146 -7.01 -11.84 0.50
CA ASP A 146 -5.81 -12.48 1.03
C ASP A 146 -4.57 -11.58 0.85
N GLU A 147 -4.43 -10.95 -0.33
CA GLU A 147 -3.39 -9.95 -0.60
C GLU A 147 -3.47 -8.76 0.39
N LEU A 148 -4.66 -8.23 0.66
CA LEU A 148 -4.84 -7.15 1.63
C LEU A 148 -4.46 -7.57 3.06
N ASN A 149 -4.89 -8.75 3.49
CA ASN A 149 -4.62 -9.24 4.82
C ASN A 149 -3.11 -9.49 5.03
N ASP A 150 -2.44 -10.06 4.02
CA ASP A 150 -0.99 -10.25 4.02
C ASP A 150 -0.25 -8.89 4.02
N LEU A 151 -0.72 -7.91 3.25
CA LEU A 151 -0.15 -6.57 3.26
C LEU A 151 -0.27 -5.89 4.63
N LEU A 152 -1.45 -5.98 5.26
CA LEU A 152 -1.68 -5.45 6.61
C LEU A 152 -0.80 -6.16 7.65
N LEU A 153 -0.59 -7.47 7.51
CA LEU A 153 0.32 -8.22 8.37
C LEU A 153 1.76 -7.75 8.20
N LYS A 154 2.24 -7.57 6.96
CA LYS A 154 3.59 -7.04 6.67
C LYS A 154 3.79 -5.63 7.20
N VAL A 155 2.76 -4.77 7.09
CA VAL A 155 2.77 -3.43 7.67
C VAL A 155 2.88 -3.51 9.19
N SER A 156 2.12 -4.40 9.83
CA SER A 156 2.17 -4.62 11.29
C SER A 156 3.55 -5.12 11.76
N GLN A 157 4.11 -6.12 11.08
CA GLN A 157 5.46 -6.64 11.37
C GLN A 157 6.53 -5.55 11.25
N ARG A 158 6.46 -4.76 10.17
CA ARG A 158 7.39 -3.64 9.94
C ARG A 158 7.28 -2.56 11.03
N LEU A 159 6.06 -2.28 11.50
CA LEU A 159 5.82 -1.31 12.57
C LEU A 159 6.37 -1.77 13.92
N ASN A 160 6.30 -3.07 14.20
CA ASN A 160 6.83 -3.64 15.43
C ASN A 160 8.36 -3.82 15.41
N GLY A 161 8.99 -3.69 14.24
CA GLY A 161 10.42 -3.96 14.06
C GLY A 161 10.76 -5.45 14.01
N ASP A 162 9.76 -6.30 13.79
CA ASP A 162 9.89 -7.76 13.70
C ASP A 162 10.38 -8.23 12.32
N ASP A 163 10.74 -7.29 11.43
CA ASP A 163 11.37 -7.61 10.16
C ASP A 163 12.77 -8.18 10.42
N ASP A 164 12.86 -9.51 10.44
CA ASP A 164 14.13 -10.23 10.36
C ASP A 164 14.90 -9.75 9.12
N ASN A 165 15.92 -8.93 9.35
CA ASN A 165 16.98 -8.68 8.37
C ASN A 165 17.73 -10.01 8.12
N SER A 166 17.17 -10.88 7.27
CA SER A 166 17.91 -11.98 6.64
C SER A 166 17.55 -12.14 5.16
N SER A 167 17.40 -11.03 4.43
CA SER A 167 17.53 -11.02 2.97
C SER A 167 17.90 -9.61 2.50
N ALA A 168 19.12 -9.20 2.87
CA ALA A 168 19.71 -7.97 2.36
C ALA A 168 20.18 -8.20 0.90
N VAL A 169 19.55 -7.44 0.01
CA VAL A 169 20.08 -6.89 -1.25
C VAL A 169 20.18 -7.84 -2.46
N LYS A 170 19.17 -7.75 -3.34
CA LYS A 170 19.45 -7.48 -4.75
C LYS A 170 18.96 -6.07 -5.07
N GLU A 171 19.89 -5.12 -5.06
CA GLU A 171 19.76 -3.86 -5.78
C GLU A 171 19.40 -4.20 -7.24
N PHE A 172 18.27 -3.70 -7.71
CA PHE A 172 18.02 -3.51 -9.13
C PHE A 172 18.23 -2.03 -9.41
N ASP A 173 19.50 -1.65 -9.55
CA ASP A 173 19.89 -0.48 -10.32
C ASP A 173 20.44 -0.96 -11.66
N ASP A 174 19.77 -0.51 -12.73
CA ASP A 174 20.28 -0.20 -14.07
C ASP A 174 19.22 -0.52 -15.14
N LEU A 175 18.27 0.41 -15.32
CA LEU A 175 17.72 0.66 -16.65
C LEU A 175 18.65 1.68 -17.36
N PRO A 176 19.12 1.39 -18.58
CA PRO A 176 20.08 2.23 -19.28
C PRO A 176 19.47 3.59 -19.65
N SER A 177 20.13 4.67 -19.21
CA SER A 177 19.80 6.06 -19.48
C SER A 177 20.41 6.55 -20.80
N ASP A 178 20.23 5.79 -21.89
CA ASP A 178 20.70 6.18 -23.23
C ASP A 178 19.56 6.20 -24.26
N ILE A 179 18.51 6.97 -23.98
CA ILE A 179 17.66 7.56 -25.04
C ILE A 179 17.24 8.95 -24.59
N LEU A 180 18.14 9.92 -24.74
CA LEU A 180 17.79 11.32 -25.01
C LEU A 180 18.95 11.92 -25.82
N SER A 181 18.96 11.55 -27.11
CA SER A 181 19.39 12.49 -28.13
C SER A 181 18.54 13.75 -27.99
N ASP A 182 19.14 14.83 -27.51
CA ASP A 182 19.18 16.08 -28.28
C ASP A 182 19.92 17.19 -27.53
N LYS A 183 20.79 17.86 -28.32
CA LYS A 183 21.54 19.11 -28.08
C LYS A 183 22.99 18.93 -27.66
N LEU A 184 23.89 19.00 -28.64
CA LEU A 184 24.87 20.10 -28.76
C LEU A 184 25.60 20.04 -30.12
N PHE A 185 25.59 21.21 -30.79
CA PHE A 185 26.18 21.62 -32.08
C PHE A 185 25.41 21.29 -33.37
#